data_AF-A0A9E1P2I7-F1
#
_entry.id   AF-A0A9E1P2I7-F1
#
_cell.length_a   1.000
_cell.length_b   1.000
_cell.length_c   1.000
_cell.angle_alpha   90.00
_cell.angle_beta   90.00
_cell.angle_gamma   90.00
#
_symmetry.space_group_name_H-M   'P 1'
#
loop_
_entity.id
_entity.type
_entity.pdbx_description
1 polymer ?
#
loop_
_entity_poly.entity_id
_entity_poly.type
_entity_poly.pdbx_seq_one_letter_code
_entity_poly.pdbx_strand_id
1 'polypeptide(L)' 'MKMIEASGFTGVEIGPAVDVFAGAGGESNARTFGVYGYAFIAYKPG' A
#
# COMPACT_ATOMS: atom_id res chain seq x y z
N MET A 1 2.86 10.87 -1.57
CA MET A 1 3.26 9.64 -0.86
C MET A 1 4.73 9.76 -0.48
N LYS A 2 5.04 10.43 0.64
CA LYS A 2 6.42 10.84 0.95
C LYS A 2 7.30 9.73 1.52
N MET A 3 6.74 8.62 2.00
CA MET A 3 7.51 7.63 2.75
C MET A 3 8.47 6.81 1.89
N ILE A 4 8.03 6.30 0.73
CA ILE A 4 8.85 5.45 -0.14
C ILE A 4 9.98 6.27 -0.78
N GLU A 5 9.66 7.48 -1.26
CA GLU A 5 10.64 8.42 -1.79
C GLU A 5 11.61 8.92 -0.70
N ALA A 6 11.12 9.25 0.50
CA ALA A 6 11.98 9.64 1.62
C ALA A 6 12.86 8.49 2.14
N SER A 7 12.48 7.23 1.86
CA SER A 7 13.32 6.06 2.13
C SER A 7 14.45 5.88 1.11
N GLY A 8 14.53 6.76 0.10
CA GLY A 8 15.60 6.79 -0.89
C GLY A 8 15.30 6.02 -2.18
N PHE A 9 14.08 5.50 -2.36
CA PHE A 9 13.68 4.88 -3.62
C PHE A 9 13.20 5.94 -4.63
N THR A 10 13.33 5.62 -5.91
CA THR A 10 12.95 6.50 -7.04
C THR A 10 11.92 5.83 -7.93
N GLY A 11 11.25 6.60 -8.79
CA GLY A 11 10.26 6.09 -9.75
C GLY A 11 9.11 5.33 -9.09
N VAL A 12 8.53 5.91 -8.04
CA VAL A 12 7.47 5.28 -7.25
C VAL A 12 6.13 5.38 -7.98
N GLU A 13 5.51 4.24 -8.27
CA GLU A 13 4.13 4.17 -8.76
C GLU A 13 3.28 3.29 -7.85
N ILE A 14 2.06 3.74 -7.57
CA ILE A 14 1.12 3.06 -6.67
C ILE A 14 -0.04 2.52 -7.51
N GLY A 15 -0.31 1.23 -7.36
CA GLY A 15 -1.44 0.56 -7.99
C GLY A 15 -2.79 0.89 -7.33
N PRO A 16 -3.89 0.33 -7.85
CA PRO A 16 -5.21 0.56 -7.29
C PRO A 16 -5.34 0.01 -5.86
N ALA A 17 -6.30 0.55 -5.10
CA ALA A 17 -6.69 0.01 -3.81
C ALA A 17 -7.30 -1.39 -3.99
N VAL A 18 -6.90 -2.34 -3.13
CA VAL A 18 -7.43 -3.71 -3.12
C VAL A 18 -7.91 -4.06 -1.72
N ASP A 19 -9.11 -4.67 -1.61
CA ASP A 19 -9.57 -5.31 -0.38
C ASP A 19 -8.81 -6.62 -0.17
N VAL A 20 -7.83 -6.58 0.73
CA VAL A 20 -7.00 -7.74 1.11
C VAL A 20 -7.48 -8.40 2.39
N PHE A 21 -8.57 -7.91 2.98
CA PHE A 21 -9.05 -8.35 4.30
C PHE A 21 -10.33 -9.18 4.22
N ALA A 22 -10.94 -9.34 3.04
CA ALA A 22 -12.07 -10.24 2.84
C ALA A 22 -11.75 -11.67 3.32
N GLY A 23 -12.51 -12.16 4.30
CA GLY A 23 -12.33 -13.47 4.95
C GLY A 23 -11.23 -13.51 6.02
N ALA A 24 -10.54 -12.41 6.29
CA ALA A 24 -9.54 -12.34 7.34
C ALA A 24 -10.17 -12.05 8.72
N GLY A 25 -9.56 -12.55 9.80
CA GLY A 25 -10.06 -12.29 11.17
C GLY A 25 -10.16 -10.81 11.54
N GLY A 26 -9.41 -9.93 10.86
CA GLY A 26 -9.42 -8.48 11.06
C GLY A 26 -10.38 -7.69 10.15
N GLU A 27 -11.18 -8.36 9.32
CA GLU A 27 -12.00 -7.73 8.28
C GLU A 27 -12.91 -6.62 8.80
N SER A 28 -13.64 -6.87 9.89
CA SER A 28 -14.59 -5.88 10.46
C SER A 28 -13.88 -4.57 10.85
N ASN A 29 -12.70 -4.68 11.46
CA ASN A 29 -11.90 -3.51 11.81
C ASN A 29 -11.34 -2.84 10.55
N ALA A 30 -10.83 -3.61 9.59
CA ALA A 30 -10.34 -3.09 8.33
C ALA A 30 -11.42 -2.29 7.58
N ARG A 31 -12.66 -2.80 7.54
CA ARG A 31 -13.82 -2.09 6.95
C ARG A 31 -14.18 -0.82 7.73
N THR A 32 -14.15 -0.87 9.06
CA THR A 32 -14.44 0.28 9.93
C THR A 32 -13.50 1.46 9.64
N PHE A 33 -12.23 1.18 9.37
CA PHE A 33 -11.21 2.20 9.12
C PHE A 33 -10.89 2.40 7.63
N GLY A 34 -11.60 1.74 6.71
CA GLY A 34 -11.36 1.84 5.27
C GLY A 34 -9.95 1.43 4.84
N VAL A 35 -9.45 0.32 5.38
CA VAL A 35 -8.09 -0.17 5.14
C VAL A 35 -8.03 -0.98 3.83
N TYR A 36 -7.08 -0.62 2.96
CA TYR A 36 -6.82 -1.30 1.69
C TYR A 36 -5.33 -1.59 1.52
N GLY A 37 -5.04 -2.63 0.73
CA GLY A 37 -3.69 -2.89 0.22
C GLY A 37 -3.42 -2.10 -1.05
N TYR A 38 -2.18 -1.66 -1.24
CA TYR A 38 -1.72 -1.00 -2.46
C TYR A 38 -0.42 -1.66 -2.89
N ALA A 39 -0.43 -2.31 -4.06
CA ALA A 39 0.81 -2.72 -4.70
C ALA A 39 1.58 -1.46 -5.14
N PHE A 40 2.91 -1.51 -5.10
CA PHE A 40 3.75 -0.45 -5.62
C PHE A 40 4.96 -1.00 -6.34
N ILE A 41 5.51 -0.22 -7.25
CA ILE A 41 6.83 -0.41 -7.83
C ILE A 41 7.70 0.79 -7.47
N ALA A 42 8.98 0.54 -7.21
CA ALA A 42 9.98 1.55 -6.95
C ALA A 42 11.37 0.99 -7.24
N TYR A 43 12.32 1.88 -7.51
CA TYR A 43 13.66 1.51 -7.95
C TYR A 43 14.71 2.01 -6.97
N LYS A 44 15.71 1.15 -6.68
CA LYS A 44 16.92 1.58 -5.99
C LYS A 44 17.63 2.61 -6.88
N PRO A 45 18.06 3.76 -6.35
CA PRO A 45 18.85 4.72 -7.12
C PRO A 45 20.17 4.08 -7.55
N GLY A 46 20.58 4.39 -8.79
CA GLY A 46 21.81 3.92 -9.42
C GLY A 46 23.08 4.44 -8.76
#